data_AF-A0A5K0XPR7-F1
#
_entry.id   AF-A0A5K0XPR7-F1
#
_cell.length_a   1.000
_cell.length_b   1.000
_cell.length_c   1.000
_cell.angle_alpha   90.00
_cell.angle_beta   90.00
_cell.angle_gamma   90.00
#
_symmetry.space_group_name_H-M   'P 1'
#
loop_
_entity.id
_entity.type
_entity.pdbx_description
1 polymer ?
#
loop_
_entity_poly.entity_id
_entity_poly.type
_entity_poly.pdbx_seq_one_letter_code
_entity_poly.pdbx_strand_id
1 'polypeptide(L)' 'GSKPWRYTGKEANMDREDIKMLVNKWWDIYNDESLDFKSGVPVPEIESLPRPSALMADMPEPAFNFIPAPSAA' A
#
# COMPACT_ATOMS: atom_id res chain seq x y z
N GLY A 1 -5.28 5.01 -13.22
CA GLY A 1 -3.93 5.60 -13.26
C GLY A 1 -2.94 4.55 -13.72
N SER A 2 -2.00 4.93 -14.57
CA SER A 2 -0.95 4.04 -15.08
C SER A 2 -0.11 3.53 -13.92
N LYS A 3 -0.07 2.21 -13.74
CA LYS A 3 0.73 1.57 -12.71
C LYS A 3 2.23 1.78 -13.04
N PRO A 4 3.09 2.18 -12.08
CA PRO A 4 4.52 2.43 -12.36
C PRO A 4 5.25 1.24 -13.00
N TRP A 5 4.93 0.00 -12.58
CA TRP A 5 5.47 -1.23 -13.15
C TRP A 5 4.96 -1.57 -14.57
N ARG A 6 4.12 -0.71 -15.15
CA ARG A 6 3.64 -0.79 -16.54
C ARG A 6 4.02 0.47 -17.32
N TYR A 7 4.99 1.25 -16.84
CA TYR A 7 5.48 2.43 -17.54
C TYR A 7 6.09 2.02 -18.89
N THR A 8 5.49 2.50 -19.98
CA THR A 8 5.92 2.19 -21.36
C THR A 8 6.53 3.40 -22.08
N GLY A 9 6.44 4.60 -21.51
CA GLY A 9 6.82 5.87 -22.15
C GLY A 9 5.88 6.36 -23.27
N LYS A 10 4.82 5.61 -23.60
CA LYS A 10 3.97 5.88 -24.79
C LYS A 10 2.62 6.51 -24.48
N GLU A 11 2.16 6.43 -23.23
CA GLU A 11 0.86 6.95 -22.82
C GLU A 11 0.90 8.47 -22.61
N ALA A 12 -0.27 9.11 -22.63
CA ALA A 12 -0.39 10.54 -22.41
C ALA A 12 0.25 10.96 -21.08
N ASN A 13 0.98 12.08 -21.10
CA ASN A 13 1.70 12.65 -19.96
C ASN A 13 2.93 11.87 -19.47
N MET A 14 3.33 10.78 -20.14
CA MET A 14 4.56 10.05 -19.80
C MET A 14 5.85 10.84 -20.08
N ASP A 15 5.74 11.92 -20.86
CA ASP A 15 6.78 12.88 -21.14
C ASP A 15 7.04 13.87 -19.99
N ARG A 16 6.09 14.01 -19.05
CA ARG A 16 6.25 14.91 -17.90
C ARG A 16 7.36 14.47 -16.95
N GLU A 17 8.20 15.41 -16.55
CA GLU A 17 9.36 15.13 -15.70
C GLU A 17 9.00 14.64 -14.29
N ASP A 18 7.91 15.12 -13.71
CA ASP A 18 7.43 14.65 -12.40
C ASP A 18 6.93 13.20 -12.46
N ILE A 19 6.32 12.80 -13.57
CA ILE A 19 5.91 11.41 -13.81
C ILE A 19 7.15 10.51 -13.92
N LYS A 20 8.18 10.93 -14.69
CA LYS A 20 9.44 10.18 -14.80
C LYS A 20 10.14 10.04 -13.45
N MET A 21 10.19 11.11 -12.68
CA MET A 21 10.77 11.10 -11.34
C MET A 21 10.03 10.14 -10.39
N LEU A 22 8.69 10.11 -10.45
CA LEU A 22 7.88 9.18 -9.65
C LEU A 22 8.18 7.71 -10.01
N VAL A 23 8.24 7.39 -11.30
CA VAL A 23 8.54 6.04 -11.79
C VAL A 23 9.94 5.61 -11.36
N ASN A 24 10.93 6.51 -11.45
CA ASN A 24 12.30 6.24 -11.01
C ASN A 24 12.36 5.94 -9.51
N LYS A 25 11.79 6.80 -8.65
CA LYS A 25 11.76 6.56 -7.20
C LYS A 25 11.08 5.25 -6.83
N TRP A 26 10.02 4.88 -7.55
CA TRP A 26 9.34 3.62 -7.33
C TRP A 26 10.25 2.43 -7.64
N TRP A 27 11.01 2.49 -8.74
CA TRP A 27 12.01 1.47 -9.08
C TRP A 27 13.16 1.40 -8.08
N ASP A 28 13.64 2.55 -7.59
CA ASP A 28 14.68 2.60 -6.57
C ASP A 28 14.25 1.83 -5.31
N ILE A 29 13.00 2.04 -4.85
CA ILE A 29 12.43 1.33 -3.71
C ILE A 29 12.21 -0.15 -4.02
N TYR A 30 11.70 -0.49 -5.20
CA TYR A 30 11.42 -1.88 -5.56
C TYR A 30 12.69 -2.74 -5.66
N ASN A 31 13.79 -2.14 -6.14
CA ASN A 31 15.08 -2.83 -6.27
C ASN A 31 15.95 -2.73 -5.00
N ASP A 32 15.45 -2.10 -3.94
CA ASP A 32 16.18 -1.98 -2.68
C ASP A 32 16.11 -3.30 -1.90
N GLU A 33 17.14 -4.13 -2.04
CA GLU A 33 17.30 -5.40 -1.31
C GLU A 33 17.35 -5.22 0.21
N SER A 34 17.59 -4.00 0.73
CA SER A 34 17.54 -3.75 2.18
C SER A 34 16.11 -3.80 2.72
N LEU A 35 15.11 -3.59 1.86
CA LEU A 35 13.69 -3.68 2.19
C LEU A 35 13.16 -5.13 2.09
N ASP A 36 13.98 -6.08 1.62
CA ASP A 36 13.60 -7.47 1.60
C ASP A 36 13.34 -7.98 3.01
N PHE A 37 12.21 -8.68 3.17
CA PHE A 37 11.82 -9.24 4.46
C PHE A 37 12.79 -10.35 4.87
N LYS A 38 13.64 -10.07 5.85
CA LYS A 38 14.57 -11.04 6.43
C LYS A 38 13.93 -11.72 7.63
N SER A 39 13.38 -12.91 7.41
CA SER A 39 12.72 -13.73 8.45
C SER A 39 13.63 -14.21 9.59
N GLY A 40 14.94 -13.96 9.52
CA GLY A 40 15.95 -14.45 10.47
C GLY A 40 16.57 -13.38 11.37
N VAL A 41 16.15 -12.11 11.28
CA VAL A 41 16.63 -11.08 12.22
C VAL A 41 15.82 -11.21 13.50
N PRO A 42 16.46 -11.47 14.67
CA PRO A 42 15.76 -11.33 15.94
C PRO A 42 15.42 -9.85 16.06
N VAL A 43 14.13 -9.53 15.86
CA VAL A 43 13.62 -8.19 16.12
C VAL A 43 13.96 -7.91 17.58
N PRO A 44 14.73 -6.86 17.92
CA PRO A 44 14.87 -6.48 19.31
C PRO A 44 13.46 -6.28 19.82
N GLU A 45 13.15 -6.95 20.93
CA GLU A 45 11.88 -6.96 21.63
C GLU A 45 11.49 -5.54 22.02
N ILE A 46 11.07 -4.72 21.05
CA ILE A 46 10.15 -3.63 21.30
C ILE A 46 8.83 -4.35 21.46
N GLU A 47 8.65 -4.82 22.69
CA GLU A 47 7.39 -5.18 23.32
C GLU A 47 6.31 -5.47 22.31
N SER A 48 6.16 -6.75 21.97
CA SER A 48 4.89 -7.38 21.65
C SER A 48 3.74 -6.37 21.54
N LEU A 49 3.68 -5.63 20.44
CA LEU A 49 2.48 -4.87 20.12
C LEU A 49 1.39 -5.94 20.08
N PRO A 50 0.34 -5.83 20.90
CA PRO A 50 -0.70 -6.84 20.91
C PRO A 50 -1.15 -7.00 19.47
N ARG A 51 -1.21 -8.26 19.02
CA ARG A 51 -1.71 -8.69 17.69
C ARG A 51 -2.76 -7.66 17.24
N PRO A 52 -2.70 -7.08 16.02
CA PRO A 52 -3.64 -6.02 15.63
C PRO A 52 -5.11 -6.42 15.79
N SER A 53 -5.40 -7.72 15.82
CA SER A 53 -6.69 -8.32 16.20
C SER A 53 -7.20 -7.93 17.60
N ALA A 54 -6.32 -7.77 18.59
CA ALA A 54 -6.69 -7.44 19.97
C ALA A 54 -7.04 -5.95 20.14
N LEU A 55 -6.38 -5.06 19.38
CA LEU A 55 -6.70 -3.62 19.39
C LEU A 55 -7.99 -3.31 18.63
N MET A 56 -8.30 -4.10 17.58
CA MET A 56 -9.54 -3.97 16.81
C MET A 56 -10.76 -4.56 17.52
N ALA A 57 -10.57 -5.48 18.47
CA ALA A 57 -11.66 -6.16 19.17
C ALA A 57 -12.43 -5.26 20.14
N ASP A 58 -11.81 -4.17 20.63
CA ASP A 58 -12.38 -3.26 21.62
C ASP A 58 -12.97 -1.98 20.98
N MET A 59 -12.93 -1.89 19.65
CA MET A 59 -13.55 -0.77 18.94
C MET A 59 -15.04 -1.07 18.76
N PRO A 60 -15.95 -0.26 19.34
CA PRO A 60 -17.38 -0.47 19.15
C PRO A 60 -17.69 -0.40 17.65
N GLU A 61 -18.42 -1.40 17.14
CA GLU A 61 -18.86 -1.37 15.75
C GLU A 61 -19.62 -0.07 15.51
N PRO A 62 -19.18 0.77 14.55
CA PRO A 62 -19.95 1.92 14.14
C PRO A 62 -21.34 1.44 13.70
N ALA A 63 -22.39 1.94 14.35
CA ALA A 63 -23.76 1.72 13.94
C ALA A 63 -24.01 2.39 12.59
N PHE A 64 -23.61 1.73 11.51
CA PHE A 64 -23.90 2.17 10.16
C PHE A 64 -25.34 1.82 9.83
N ASN A 65 -26.16 2.84 9.59
CA ASN A 65 -27.47 2.66 8.97
C ASN A 65 -27.25 2.19 7.53
N PHE A 66 -27.31 0.87 7.32
CA PHE A 66 -27.17 0.26 6.00
C PHE A 66 -28.33 0.68 5.10
N ILE A 67 -28.04 1.53 4.10
CA ILE A 67 -28.99 1.88 3.05
C ILE A 67 -28.69 0.95 1.87
N PRO A 68 -29.60 0.02 1.51
CA PRO A 68 -29.37 -0.87 0.37
C PRO A 68 -29.29 -0.05 -0.92
N ALA A 69 -28.27 -0.33 -1.74
CA ALA A 69 -28.17 0.26 -3.06
C ALA A 69 -29.35 -0.20 -3.93
N PRO A 70 -29.93 0.69 -4.76
CA PRO A 70 -30.96 0.27 -5.70
C PRO A 70 -30.40 -0.77 -6.66
N SER A 71 -31.19 -1.82 -6.92
CA SER A 71 -30.78 -2.89 -7.83
C SER A 71 -30.62 -2.33 -9.25
N ALA A 72 -29.47 -2.60 -9.86
CA ALA A 72 -29.24 -2.28 -11.26
C ALA A 72 -30.17 -3.13 -12.14
N ALA A 73 -30.72 -2.51 -13.19
CA ALA A 73 -31.57 -3.12 -14.22
C ALA A 73 -30.78 -3.40 -15.50
#